data_AF-A0A9D6LX94-F1
#
_entry.id   AF-A0A9D6LX94-F1
#
_cell.length_a   1.000
_cell.length_b   1.000
_cell.length_c   1.000
_cell.angle_alpha   90.00
_cell.angle_beta   90.00
_cell.angle_gamma   90.00
#
_symmetry.space_group_name_H-M   'P 1'
#
loop_
_entity.id
_entity.type
_entity.pdbx_description
1 polymer ?
#
loop_
_entity_poly.entity_id
_entity_poly.type
_entity_poly.pdbx_seq_one_letter_code
_entity_poly.pdbx_strand_id
1 'polypeptide(L)'
;MASYTVAHGKAKCFYDHYERKADLQHQTHYCPGCGHGIVHKLIAGTIDALGIQDRTVLISPVGCSVFAYYYLDVGNIQVAHGRAPAVATAVKRSRPESIVISYQGDGDLAAIGTAEIVHAANRGENFTVIFINNAIYGMTGGQMAPTTLLGQKSTTTPFGRNVWNEGYPLKVCELLASLTGPVYIERVALGDNKQIMRAQRAVRRAIEIQTQGLGFSLVEILSPCPTIWKMNPVEAQHWVKEEMTKTFPLGVFRDRTKEAERRPAPAHAPPLAEIPRILGIANGASRRAAAAAPLNDAEPRDLRIKVAGFGGQGVLLLGQVLAEAGLDAGLEVSWLPSYGPEMRSGTSNCHVRLSARPIDSPLVSRPNVLLALNEPSLRKFLPTVEPGGWVFYNGTALAEDCHREDVQILVRPFTKMADELGETRAGNIVMLGALLESTGVLSEQHVNGALRRLVKSERWLEINRLALAAGREAARKGNGHEK
;
A
#
# COMPACT_ATOMS: atom_id res chain seq x y z
N MET A 1 -53.21 27.91 8.48
CA MET A 1 -52.37 26.84 7.90
C MET A 1 -52.40 25.69 8.88
N ALA A 2 -52.96 24.55 8.50
CA ALA A 2 -53.08 23.40 9.39
C ALA A 2 -51.68 22.93 9.84
N SER A 3 -51.49 22.81 11.15
CA SER A 3 -50.23 22.42 11.79
C SER A 3 -50.03 20.90 11.68
N TYR A 4 -49.67 20.42 10.49
CA TYR A 4 -49.26 19.02 10.35
C TYR A 4 -47.81 18.87 10.78
N THR A 5 -47.57 18.01 11.77
CA THR A 5 -46.22 17.58 12.14
C THR A 5 -45.75 16.58 11.09
N VAL A 6 -44.66 16.90 10.39
CA VAL A 6 -44.03 15.96 9.45
C VAL A 6 -43.48 14.78 10.27
N ALA A 7 -44.17 13.65 10.25
CA ALA A 7 -43.75 12.45 10.97
C ALA A 7 -42.48 11.83 10.37
N HIS A 8 -42.33 11.90 9.04
CA HIS A 8 -41.18 11.38 8.31
C HIS A 8 -40.79 12.34 7.19
N GLY A 9 -39.66 13.02 7.36
CA GLY A 9 -39.07 13.89 6.36
C GLY A 9 -37.82 13.26 5.71
N LYS A 10 -37.29 13.94 4.70
CA LYS A 10 -35.93 13.72 4.21
C LYS A 10 -34.95 14.00 5.36
N ALA A 11 -33.96 13.14 5.54
CA ALA A 11 -32.89 13.38 6.51
C ALA A 11 -32.09 14.64 6.13
N LYS A 12 -31.77 15.48 7.11
CA LYS A 12 -31.01 16.73 7.00
C LYS A 12 -29.62 16.50 6.42
N CYS A 13 -28.98 15.39 6.76
CA CYS A 13 -27.66 15.07 6.22
C CYS A 13 -27.67 14.62 4.75
N PHE A 14 -28.80 14.64 4.04
CA PHE A 14 -28.82 14.46 2.58
C PHE A 14 -28.70 15.81 1.87
N TYR A 15 -27.80 15.92 0.89
CA TYR A 15 -27.78 17.08 0.00
C TYR A 15 -29.11 17.27 -0.73
N ASP A 16 -29.51 18.53 -0.97
CA ASP A 16 -30.71 18.88 -1.74
C ASP A 16 -30.56 18.64 -3.24
N HIS A 17 -29.34 18.80 -3.74
CA HIS A 17 -28.98 18.57 -5.12
C HIS A 17 -27.74 17.68 -5.16
N TYR A 18 -27.76 16.67 -6.04
CA TYR A 18 -26.61 15.81 -6.27
C TYR A 18 -25.77 16.36 -7.42
N GLU A 19 -24.46 16.28 -7.29
CA GLU A 19 -23.52 16.68 -8.34
C GLU A 19 -23.66 15.76 -9.56
N ARG A 20 -24.51 16.18 -10.51
CA ARG A 20 -24.86 15.49 -11.76
C ARG A 20 -25.15 16.50 -12.86
N LYS A 21 -25.40 15.99 -14.08
CA LYS A 21 -25.98 16.79 -15.17
C LYS A 21 -27.26 17.48 -14.70
N ALA A 22 -27.51 18.69 -15.19
CA ALA A 22 -28.55 19.60 -14.69
C ALA A 22 -29.95 18.95 -14.59
N ASP A 23 -30.31 18.12 -15.56
CA ASP A 23 -31.58 17.37 -15.65
C ASP A 23 -31.68 16.19 -14.66
N LEU A 24 -30.57 15.78 -14.04
CA LEU A 24 -30.45 14.59 -13.19
C LEU A 24 -30.12 14.91 -11.72
N GLN A 25 -30.06 16.18 -11.34
CA GLN A 25 -29.62 16.60 -9.98
C GLN A 25 -30.51 16.10 -8.84
N HIS A 26 -31.76 15.70 -9.13
CA HIS A 26 -32.68 15.09 -8.17
C HIS A 26 -32.72 13.55 -8.22
N GLN A 27 -31.94 12.95 -9.12
CA GLN A 27 -31.95 11.51 -9.36
C GLN A 27 -30.68 10.88 -8.80
N THR A 28 -30.82 9.68 -8.24
CA THR A 28 -29.66 8.90 -7.79
C THR A 28 -28.86 8.34 -8.97
N HIS A 29 -27.53 8.23 -8.80
CA HIS A 29 -26.63 7.49 -9.69
C HIS A 29 -26.92 5.99 -9.73
N TYR A 30 -27.66 5.47 -8.75
CA TYR A 30 -27.99 4.05 -8.67
C TYR A 30 -29.11 3.67 -9.63
N CYS A 31 -29.04 2.43 -10.12
CA CYS A 31 -30.05 1.87 -11.00
C CYS A 31 -31.42 1.77 -10.28
N PRO A 32 -32.54 1.90 -11.02
CA PRO A 32 -33.87 1.63 -10.47
C PRO A 32 -33.94 0.24 -9.82
N GLY A 33 -34.44 0.17 -8.58
CA GLY A 33 -34.51 -1.08 -7.80
C GLY A 33 -33.22 -1.50 -7.09
N CYS A 34 -32.13 -0.74 -7.20
CA CYS A 34 -30.91 -1.01 -6.45
C CYS A 34 -31.10 -0.73 -4.95
N GLY A 35 -30.57 -1.59 -4.09
CA GLY A 35 -30.70 -1.46 -2.63
C GLY A 35 -29.90 -0.30 -2.00
N HIS A 36 -28.92 0.28 -2.71
CA HIS A 36 -28.04 1.31 -2.15
C HIS A 36 -28.82 2.56 -1.66
N GLY A 37 -29.83 2.99 -2.42
CA GLY A 37 -30.66 4.14 -2.00
C GLY A 37 -31.43 3.89 -0.71
N ILE A 38 -31.87 2.64 -0.48
CA ILE A 38 -32.52 2.26 0.78
C ILE A 38 -31.49 2.34 1.91
N VAL A 39 -30.31 1.74 1.75
CA VAL A 39 -29.29 1.73 2.80
C VAL A 39 -28.81 3.14 3.14
N HIS A 40 -28.60 4.01 2.14
CA HIS A 40 -28.26 5.41 2.37
C HIS A 40 -29.33 6.12 3.19
N LYS A 41 -30.62 5.85 2.94
CA LYS A 41 -31.73 6.40 3.75
C LYS A 41 -31.67 5.89 5.20
N LEU A 42 -31.32 4.63 5.42
CA LEU A 42 -31.17 4.06 6.76
C LEU A 42 -30.00 4.69 7.53
N ILE A 43 -28.86 4.89 6.85
CA ILE A 43 -27.68 5.54 7.42
C ILE A 43 -28.00 7.01 7.74
N ALA A 44 -28.55 7.74 6.77
CA ALA A 44 -28.89 9.17 6.93
C ALA A 44 -29.87 9.41 8.09
N GLY A 45 -30.95 8.63 8.14
CA GLY A 45 -31.92 8.73 9.24
C GLY A 45 -31.31 8.39 10.60
N THR A 46 -30.28 7.54 10.65
CA THR A 46 -29.55 7.24 11.89
C THR A 46 -28.64 8.40 12.29
N ILE A 47 -27.88 8.97 11.34
CA ILE A 47 -27.00 10.12 11.58
C ILE A 47 -27.78 11.29 12.16
N ASP A 48 -28.91 11.63 11.53
CA ASP A 48 -29.82 12.67 11.98
C ASP A 48 -30.38 12.40 13.37
N ALA A 49 -30.90 11.19 13.61
CA ALA A 49 -31.52 10.82 14.87
C ALA A 49 -30.53 10.84 16.05
N LEU A 50 -29.24 10.63 15.79
CA LEU A 50 -28.18 10.69 16.78
C LEU A 50 -27.51 12.06 16.86
N GLY A 51 -27.79 12.99 15.94
CA GLY A 51 -27.19 14.32 15.91
C GLY A 51 -25.68 14.30 15.69
N ILE A 52 -25.18 13.39 14.86
CA ILE A 52 -23.72 13.12 14.70
C ILE A 52 -23.15 13.54 13.33
N GLN A 53 -23.89 14.33 12.56
CA GLN A 53 -23.51 14.72 11.18
C GLN A 53 -22.08 15.27 11.09
N ASP A 54 -21.77 16.33 11.85
CA ASP A 54 -20.45 17.01 11.81
C ASP A 54 -19.28 16.16 12.33
N ARG A 55 -19.57 15.05 13.01
CA ARG A 55 -18.57 14.10 13.50
C ARG A 55 -18.40 12.91 12.56
N THR A 56 -19.30 12.72 11.61
CA THR A 56 -19.32 11.53 10.76
C THR A 56 -18.34 11.67 9.60
N VAL A 57 -17.55 10.61 9.39
CA VAL A 57 -16.66 10.46 8.22
C VAL A 57 -17.03 9.18 7.49
N LEU A 58 -17.50 9.32 6.26
CA LEU A 58 -17.86 8.22 5.37
C LEU A 58 -16.67 7.84 4.50
N ILE A 59 -16.27 6.56 4.57
CA ILE A 59 -15.21 5.98 3.75
C ILE A 59 -15.85 5.22 2.60
N SER A 60 -15.65 5.71 1.38
CA SER A 60 -16.31 5.21 0.16
C SER A 60 -15.27 4.68 -0.84
N PRO A 61 -15.10 3.36 -0.98
CA PRO A 61 -14.15 2.78 -1.91
C PRO A 61 -14.74 2.62 -3.32
N VAL A 62 -13.86 2.29 -4.28
CA VAL A 62 -14.21 1.96 -5.67
C VAL A 62 -15.26 0.85 -5.75
N GLY A 63 -16.28 1.05 -6.59
CA GLY A 63 -17.45 0.18 -6.75
C GLY A 63 -18.74 1.03 -6.75
N CYS A 64 -19.92 0.41 -6.86
CA CYS A 64 -21.18 1.17 -6.71
C CYS A 64 -21.25 1.92 -5.36
N SER A 65 -20.58 1.39 -4.35
CA SER A 65 -20.34 2.03 -3.05
C SER A 65 -19.73 3.43 -3.15
N VAL A 66 -18.93 3.70 -4.17
CA VAL A 66 -18.21 4.96 -4.33
C VAL A 66 -19.16 6.15 -4.39
N PHE A 67 -20.38 5.99 -4.94
CA PHE A 67 -21.29 7.12 -5.11
C PHE A 67 -21.86 7.66 -3.79
N ALA A 68 -21.63 7.00 -2.64
CA ALA A 68 -22.17 7.42 -1.36
C ALA A 68 -21.82 8.87 -0.99
N TYR A 69 -20.63 9.35 -1.38
CA TYR A 69 -20.20 10.73 -1.10
C TYR A 69 -21.00 11.81 -1.83
N TYR A 70 -21.73 11.48 -2.90
CA TYR A 70 -22.58 12.45 -3.61
C TYR A 70 -23.90 12.73 -2.88
N TYR A 71 -24.24 11.96 -1.84
CA TYR A 71 -25.55 12.03 -1.21
C TYR A 71 -25.51 12.60 0.20
N LEU A 72 -24.47 12.30 0.98
CA LEU A 72 -24.42 12.60 2.41
C LEU A 72 -23.52 13.80 2.69
N ASP A 73 -24.10 14.82 3.33
CA ASP A 73 -23.43 16.01 3.86
C ASP A 73 -22.71 15.68 5.18
N VAL A 74 -21.59 14.96 5.04
CA VAL A 74 -20.69 14.55 6.12
C VAL A 74 -19.26 14.65 5.62
N GLY A 75 -18.27 14.40 6.48
CA GLY A 75 -16.90 14.20 6.01
C GLY A 75 -16.85 13.01 5.05
N ASN A 76 -16.28 13.16 3.85
CA ASN A 76 -16.22 12.09 2.87
C ASN A 76 -14.78 11.85 2.43
N ILE A 77 -14.36 10.58 2.40
CA ILE A 77 -13.06 10.18 1.85
C ILE A 77 -13.27 9.06 0.84
N GLN A 78 -12.99 9.37 -0.42
CA GLN A 78 -12.89 8.35 -1.47
C GLN A 78 -11.54 7.64 -1.35
N VAL A 79 -11.54 6.32 -1.47
CA VAL A 79 -10.34 5.51 -1.26
C VAL A 79 -10.13 4.48 -2.36
N ALA A 80 -8.87 4.03 -2.48
CA ALA A 80 -8.52 2.93 -3.37
C ALA A 80 -9.28 1.64 -3.03
N HIS A 81 -9.54 0.82 -4.05
CA HIS A 81 -10.26 -0.43 -3.93
C HIS A 81 -9.61 -1.37 -2.88
N GLY A 82 -10.41 -1.90 -1.96
CA GLY A 82 -10.01 -2.77 -0.85
C GLY A 82 -9.39 -2.05 0.34
N ARG A 83 -9.12 -0.75 0.27
CA ARG A 83 -8.36 -0.03 1.31
C ARG A 83 -9.22 0.70 2.33
N ALA A 84 -10.56 0.60 2.23
CA ALA A 84 -11.46 1.28 3.15
C ALA A 84 -11.20 0.94 4.64
N PRO A 85 -10.96 -0.32 5.07
CA PRO A 85 -10.68 -0.61 6.48
C PRO A 85 -9.35 -0.01 6.97
N ALA A 86 -8.34 0.06 6.10
CA ALA A 86 -7.05 0.66 6.42
C ALA A 86 -7.18 2.18 6.62
N VAL A 87 -7.87 2.86 5.71
CA VAL A 87 -8.12 4.30 5.81
C VAL A 87 -9.05 4.61 6.99
N ALA A 88 -10.11 3.83 7.20
CA ALA A 88 -10.99 3.96 8.35
C ALA A 88 -10.24 3.84 9.68
N THR A 89 -9.29 2.88 9.77
CA THR A 89 -8.38 2.74 10.90
C THR A 89 -7.57 4.02 11.13
N ALA A 90 -6.97 4.57 10.07
CA ALA A 90 -6.16 5.79 10.16
C ALA A 90 -7.00 6.99 10.63
N VAL A 91 -8.18 7.21 10.02
CA VAL A 91 -9.09 8.29 10.42
C VAL A 91 -9.50 8.15 11.88
N LYS A 92 -9.92 6.95 12.29
CA LYS A 92 -10.41 6.74 13.66
C LYS A 92 -9.29 6.94 14.69
N ARG A 93 -8.07 6.50 14.41
CA ARG A 93 -6.93 6.66 15.32
C ARG A 93 -6.40 8.09 15.37
N SER A 94 -6.41 8.79 14.24
CA SER A 94 -5.99 10.20 14.16
C SER A 94 -7.05 11.17 14.71
N ARG A 95 -8.33 10.81 14.64
CA ARG A 95 -9.46 11.58 15.21
C ARG A 95 -10.39 10.65 16.00
N PRO A 96 -10.04 10.30 17.26
CA PRO A 96 -10.80 9.35 18.08
C PRO A 96 -12.30 9.67 18.25
N GLU A 97 -12.64 10.95 18.26
CA GLU A 97 -14.01 11.45 18.43
C GLU A 97 -14.90 11.37 17.17
N SER A 98 -14.31 11.09 16.00
CA SER A 98 -15.06 10.94 14.75
C SER A 98 -15.91 9.67 14.75
N ILE A 99 -17.04 9.70 14.05
CA ILE A 99 -17.85 8.52 13.74
C ILE A 99 -17.52 8.06 12.33
N VAL A 100 -16.71 7.02 12.21
CA VAL A 100 -16.23 6.50 10.93
C VAL A 100 -17.17 5.39 10.44
N ILE A 101 -17.72 5.57 9.24
CA ILE A 101 -18.58 4.57 8.59
C ILE A 101 -17.89 4.13 7.30
N SER A 102 -17.51 2.86 7.21
CA SER A 102 -16.99 2.26 5.98
C SER A 102 -18.13 1.65 5.19
N TYR A 103 -18.37 2.10 3.95
CA TYR A 103 -19.45 1.61 3.10
C TYR A 103 -18.86 0.79 1.94
N GLN A 104 -18.88 -0.54 2.04
CA GLN A 104 -18.12 -1.42 1.14
C GLN A 104 -19.01 -2.39 0.37
N GLY A 105 -18.66 -2.64 -0.89
CA GLY A 105 -19.23 -3.74 -1.67
C GLY A 105 -18.53 -5.08 -1.42
N ASP A 106 -19.05 -6.14 -2.01
CA ASP A 106 -18.52 -7.52 -1.90
C ASP A 106 -17.12 -7.71 -2.48
N GLY A 107 -16.88 -7.25 -3.70
CA GLY A 107 -15.56 -7.30 -4.31
C GLY A 107 -14.53 -6.46 -3.57
N ASP A 108 -14.97 -5.33 -3.00
CA ASP A 108 -14.12 -4.44 -2.23
C ASP A 108 -13.68 -5.08 -0.91
N LEU A 109 -14.65 -5.54 -0.11
CA LEU A 109 -14.41 -6.04 1.24
C LEU A 109 -13.87 -7.47 1.24
N ALA A 110 -14.48 -8.35 0.44
CA ALA A 110 -14.29 -9.79 0.54
C ALA A 110 -13.34 -10.37 -0.52
N ALA A 111 -12.84 -9.56 -1.46
CA ALA A 111 -11.80 -9.96 -2.41
C ALA A 111 -10.47 -9.25 -2.09
N ILE A 112 -10.24 -8.08 -2.69
CA ILE A 112 -8.96 -7.36 -2.58
C ILE A 112 -8.76 -6.73 -1.20
N GLY A 113 -9.84 -6.44 -0.46
CA GLY A 113 -9.82 -5.90 0.90
C GLY A 113 -9.83 -6.93 2.03
N THR A 114 -9.79 -8.24 1.74
CA THR A 114 -9.97 -9.30 2.75
C THR A 114 -8.98 -9.18 3.92
N ALA A 115 -7.70 -8.96 3.63
CA ALA A 115 -6.71 -8.79 4.68
C ALA A 115 -7.00 -7.56 5.56
N GLU A 116 -7.41 -6.45 4.94
CA GLU A 116 -7.67 -5.19 5.65
C GLU A 116 -8.84 -5.33 6.61
N ILE A 117 -9.96 -5.93 6.16
CA ILE A 117 -11.15 -6.09 7.00
C ILE A 117 -10.91 -7.09 8.13
N VAL A 118 -10.23 -8.20 7.86
CA VAL A 118 -9.87 -9.20 8.89
C VAL A 118 -9.00 -8.57 9.96
N HIS A 119 -7.96 -7.82 9.57
CA HIS A 119 -7.06 -7.20 10.54
C HIS A 119 -7.73 -6.03 11.30
N ALA A 120 -8.58 -5.24 10.66
CA ALA A 120 -9.33 -4.19 11.35
C ALA A 120 -10.33 -4.77 12.36
N ALA A 121 -11.06 -5.81 11.97
CA ALA A 121 -11.97 -6.54 12.85
C ALA A 121 -11.21 -7.19 14.02
N ASN A 122 -10.07 -7.84 13.75
CA ASN A 122 -9.26 -8.51 14.78
C ASN A 122 -8.70 -7.52 15.81
N ARG A 123 -8.30 -6.31 15.38
CA ARG A 123 -7.89 -5.22 16.28
C ARG A 123 -9.06 -4.55 17.03
N GLY A 124 -10.30 -4.94 16.71
CA GLY A 124 -11.51 -4.36 17.29
C GLY A 124 -11.62 -2.85 17.03
N GLU A 125 -11.11 -2.36 15.89
CA GLU A 125 -11.09 -0.93 15.56
C GLU A 125 -12.47 -0.28 15.78
N ASN A 126 -12.52 0.89 16.41
CA ASN A 126 -13.80 1.51 16.80
C ASN A 126 -14.47 2.25 15.63
N PHE A 127 -14.83 1.52 14.58
CA PHE A 127 -15.62 2.03 13.45
C PHE A 127 -16.68 1.02 13.00
N THR A 128 -17.64 1.50 12.21
CA THR A 128 -18.77 0.72 11.72
C THR A 128 -18.58 0.39 10.24
N VAL A 129 -18.78 -0.87 9.87
CA VAL A 129 -18.74 -1.34 8.48
C VAL A 129 -20.15 -1.67 8.02
N ILE A 130 -20.58 -1.03 6.94
CA ILE A 130 -21.79 -1.37 6.20
C ILE A 130 -21.35 -2.14 4.96
N PHE A 131 -21.56 -3.45 4.99
CA PHE A 131 -21.15 -4.36 3.94
C PHE A 131 -22.34 -4.68 3.02
N ILE A 132 -22.32 -4.14 1.80
CA ILE A 132 -23.33 -4.42 0.77
C ILE A 132 -22.96 -5.68 0.02
N ASN A 133 -23.70 -6.76 0.26
CA ASN A 133 -23.53 -8.03 -0.43
C ASN A 133 -24.61 -8.18 -1.51
N ASN A 134 -24.25 -7.88 -2.75
CA ASN A 134 -25.05 -8.11 -3.95
C ASN A 134 -24.51 -9.28 -4.79
N ALA A 135 -23.61 -10.10 -4.22
CA ALA A 135 -23.07 -11.32 -4.82
C ALA A 135 -22.53 -11.16 -6.26
N ILE A 136 -22.10 -9.96 -6.65
CA ILE A 136 -21.60 -9.65 -7.99
C ILE A 136 -20.87 -8.30 -8.04
N TYR A 137 -19.80 -8.22 -8.83
CA TYR A 137 -19.13 -6.96 -9.13
C TYR A 137 -20.01 -6.08 -10.03
N GLY A 138 -20.78 -5.19 -9.41
CA GLY A 138 -21.82 -4.43 -10.11
C GLY A 138 -21.26 -3.41 -11.11
N MET A 139 -20.40 -2.50 -10.64
CA MET A 139 -19.90 -1.35 -11.41
C MET A 139 -19.07 -1.75 -12.64
N THR A 140 -18.34 -2.86 -12.57
CA THR A 140 -17.41 -3.29 -13.62
C THR A 140 -18.08 -4.18 -14.67
N GLY A 141 -19.41 -4.37 -14.60
CA GLY A 141 -20.16 -5.10 -15.63
C GLY A 141 -20.46 -6.57 -15.30
N GLY A 142 -20.39 -6.97 -14.03
CA GLY A 142 -20.99 -8.22 -13.58
C GLY A 142 -20.06 -9.44 -13.52
N GLN A 143 -18.83 -9.25 -13.05
CA GLN A 143 -17.88 -10.32 -12.77
C GLN A 143 -18.23 -11.05 -11.47
N MET A 144 -17.73 -12.29 -11.35
CA MET A 144 -17.89 -13.09 -10.13
C MET A 144 -17.27 -12.39 -8.92
N ALA A 145 -18.06 -12.23 -7.86
CA ALA A 145 -17.63 -11.81 -6.54
C ALA A 145 -17.33 -13.00 -5.62
N PRO A 146 -16.55 -12.81 -4.54
CA PRO A 146 -16.32 -13.83 -3.52
C PRO A 146 -17.62 -14.39 -2.93
N THR A 147 -18.70 -13.60 -2.90
CA THR A 147 -20.03 -13.98 -2.40
C THR A 147 -21.00 -14.44 -3.50
N THR A 148 -20.60 -14.48 -4.78
CA THR A 148 -21.43 -15.03 -5.87
C THR A 148 -21.87 -16.45 -5.54
N LEU A 149 -23.18 -16.73 -5.71
CA LEU A 149 -23.80 -18.01 -5.33
C LEU A 149 -23.33 -19.16 -6.23
N LEU A 150 -23.44 -20.39 -5.74
CA LEU A 150 -23.19 -21.58 -6.57
C LEU A 150 -24.17 -21.63 -7.75
N GLY A 151 -23.66 -21.98 -8.93
CA GLY A 151 -24.42 -22.01 -10.18
C GLY A 151 -24.76 -20.62 -10.75
N GLN A 152 -24.56 -19.52 -10.01
CA GLN A 152 -24.82 -18.18 -10.51
C GLN A 152 -23.81 -17.83 -11.60
N LYS A 153 -24.33 -17.49 -12.79
CA LYS A 153 -23.53 -17.06 -13.95
C LYS A 153 -23.08 -15.62 -13.78
N SER A 154 -21.87 -15.33 -14.26
CA SER A 154 -21.31 -13.99 -14.35
C SER A 154 -20.58 -13.81 -15.68
N THR A 155 -20.09 -12.61 -15.98
CA THR A 155 -19.31 -12.37 -17.22
C THR A 155 -17.98 -13.13 -17.25
N THR A 156 -17.40 -13.44 -16.08
CA THR A 156 -16.15 -14.20 -15.95
C THR A 156 -16.36 -15.67 -15.59
N THR A 157 -17.59 -16.06 -15.21
CA THR A 157 -17.99 -17.45 -14.96
C THR A 157 -19.28 -17.75 -15.75
N PRO A 158 -19.20 -17.87 -17.08
CA PRO A 158 -20.38 -18.01 -17.95
C PRO A 158 -21.14 -19.34 -17.73
N PHE A 159 -20.46 -20.36 -17.20
CA PHE A 159 -21.04 -21.65 -16.86
C PHE A 159 -21.58 -21.71 -15.42
N GLY A 160 -21.48 -20.61 -14.68
CA GLY A 160 -21.86 -20.53 -13.27
C GLY A 160 -20.71 -20.87 -12.33
N ARG A 161 -20.76 -20.34 -11.11
CA ARG A 161 -19.78 -20.68 -10.07
C ARG A 161 -19.84 -22.17 -9.72
N ASN A 162 -18.70 -22.84 -9.78
CA ASN A 162 -18.51 -24.24 -9.46
C ASN A 162 -17.56 -24.40 -8.25
N VAL A 163 -17.89 -25.32 -7.36
CA VAL A 163 -17.12 -25.57 -6.13
C VAL A 163 -15.69 -26.05 -6.39
N TRP A 164 -15.45 -26.72 -7.51
CA TRP A 164 -14.17 -27.33 -7.84
C TRP A 164 -13.21 -26.36 -8.54
N ASN A 165 -13.73 -25.32 -9.19
CA ASN A 165 -12.91 -24.35 -9.91
C ASN A 165 -12.86 -22.99 -9.19
N GLU A 166 -14.01 -22.44 -8.80
CA GLU A 166 -14.11 -21.13 -8.15
C GLU A 166 -14.38 -21.19 -6.64
N GLY A 167 -14.54 -22.39 -6.08
CA GLY A 167 -14.77 -22.59 -4.65
C GLY A 167 -16.16 -22.16 -4.18
N TYR A 168 -16.34 -22.10 -2.86
CA TYR A 168 -17.63 -21.77 -2.22
C TYR A 168 -17.81 -20.27 -1.98
N PRO A 169 -19.06 -19.76 -1.98
CA PRO A 169 -19.36 -18.37 -1.59
C PRO A 169 -18.81 -18.05 -0.20
N LEU A 170 -18.04 -16.97 -0.09
CA LEU A 170 -17.38 -16.60 1.16
C LEU A 170 -18.38 -16.04 2.18
N LYS A 171 -18.38 -16.61 3.37
CA LYS A 171 -19.30 -16.27 4.47
C LYS A 171 -18.64 -15.29 5.44
N VAL A 172 -18.74 -14.00 5.14
CA VAL A 172 -17.99 -12.93 5.84
C VAL A 172 -18.40 -12.79 7.31
N CYS A 173 -19.70 -12.76 7.63
CA CYS A 173 -20.16 -12.66 9.01
C CYS A 173 -19.66 -13.82 9.88
N GLU A 174 -19.72 -15.04 9.36
CA GLU A 174 -19.26 -16.25 10.02
C GLU A 174 -17.73 -16.21 10.25
N LEU A 175 -16.97 -15.82 9.21
CA LEU A 175 -15.52 -15.65 9.30
C LEU A 175 -15.14 -14.64 10.38
N LEU A 176 -15.71 -13.44 10.35
CA LEU A 176 -15.35 -12.36 11.27
C LEU A 176 -15.90 -12.59 12.69
N ALA A 177 -17.01 -13.30 12.85
CA ALA A 177 -17.56 -13.64 14.17
C ALA A 177 -16.66 -14.57 14.98
N SER A 178 -15.80 -15.34 14.32
CA SER A 178 -14.77 -16.17 14.97
C SER A 178 -13.68 -15.35 15.68
N LEU A 179 -13.51 -14.08 15.30
CA LEU A 179 -12.50 -13.20 15.89
C LEU A 179 -12.95 -12.69 17.27
N THR A 180 -12.00 -12.48 18.19
CA THR A 180 -12.31 -11.95 19.54
C THR A 180 -12.62 -10.45 19.53
N GLY A 181 -11.99 -9.67 18.63
CA GLY A 181 -12.05 -8.21 18.60
C GLY A 181 -13.42 -7.57 18.30
N PRO A 182 -14.22 -8.07 17.34
CA PRO A 182 -15.51 -7.47 16.99
C PRO A 182 -16.50 -7.45 18.14
N VAL A 183 -17.29 -6.38 18.26
CA VAL A 183 -18.37 -6.28 19.25
C VAL A 183 -19.69 -6.77 18.69
N TYR A 184 -19.98 -6.41 17.44
CA TYR A 184 -21.28 -6.70 16.84
C TYR A 184 -21.17 -7.04 15.35
N ILE A 185 -21.79 -8.15 14.96
CA ILE A 185 -21.84 -8.63 13.58
C ILE A 185 -23.25 -9.16 13.33
N GLU A 186 -23.99 -8.53 12.42
CA GLU A 186 -25.33 -8.95 12.01
C GLU A 186 -25.44 -9.01 10.48
N ARG A 187 -26.13 -10.03 9.97
CA ARG A 187 -26.57 -10.10 8.57
C ARG A 187 -28.06 -9.83 8.48
N VAL A 188 -28.41 -8.86 7.63
CA VAL A 188 -29.77 -8.44 7.27
C VAL A 188 -29.96 -8.45 5.76
N ALA A 189 -31.17 -8.17 5.28
CA ALA A 189 -31.50 -8.17 3.87
C ALA A 189 -32.50 -7.06 3.51
N LEU A 190 -32.68 -6.83 2.21
CA LEU A 190 -33.62 -5.84 1.66
C LEU A 190 -34.72 -6.47 0.79
N GLY A 191 -34.97 -7.77 0.96
CA GLY A 191 -35.89 -8.56 0.14
C GLY A 191 -37.38 -8.38 0.46
N ASP A 192 -37.74 -7.70 1.55
CA ASP A 192 -39.10 -7.21 1.81
C ASP A 192 -39.11 -6.11 2.88
N ASN A 193 -40.28 -5.52 3.15
CA ASN A 193 -40.44 -4.46 4.15
C ASN A 193 -40.02 -4.90 5.57
N LYS A 194 -40.28 -6.15 5.95
CA LYS A 194 -39.92 -6.67 7.28
C LYS A 194 -38.40 -6.77 7.42
N GLN A 195 -37.71 -7.20 6.38
CA GLN A 195 -36.25 -7.24 6.32
C GLN A 195 -35.64 -5.83 6.30
N ILE A 196 -36.23 -4.88 5.56
CA ILE A 196 -35.79 -3.47 5.56
C ILE A 196 -35.90 -2.86 6.96
N MET A 197 -37.00 -3.09 7.68
CA MET A 197 -37.14 -2.62 9.06
C MET A 197 -36.13 -3.26 10.03
N ARG A 198 -35.72 -4.51 9.78
CA ARG A 198 -34.62 -5.15 10.53
C ARG A 198 -33.28 -4.49 10.20
N ALA A 199 -33.01 -4.23 8.93
CA ALA A 199 -31.81 -3.54 8.49
C ALA A 199 -31.67 -2.15 9.13
N GLN A 200 -32.77 -1.40 9.24
CA GLN A 200 -32.76 -0.11 9.95
C GLN A 200 -32.30 -0.24 11.40
N ARG A 201 -32.78 -1.25 12.13
CA ARG A 201 -32.38 -1.49 13.52
C ARG A 201 -30.92 -1.92 13.64
N ALA A 202 -30.44 -2.79 12.74
CA ALA A 202 -29.06 -3.25 12.74
C ALA A 202 -28.07 -2.12 12.43
N VAL A 203 -28.37 -1.30 11.41
CA VAL A 203 -27.57 -0.12 11.06
C VAL A 203 -27.51 0.86 12.22
N ARG A 204 -28.67 1.18 12.82
CA ARG A 204 -28.74 2.06 14.00
C ARG A 204 -27.88 1.53 15.14
N ARG A 205 -28.05 0.26 15.48
CA ARG A 205 -27.31 -0.38 16.57
C ARG A 205 -25.80 -0.36 16.35
N ALA A 206 -25.34 -0.68 15.14
CA ALA A 206 -23.91 -0.68 14.82
C ALA A 206 -23.28 0.72 14.98
N ILE A 207 -23.99 1.77 14.57
CA ILE A 207 -23.53 3.15 14.74
C ILE A 207 -23.56 3.54 16.23
N GLU A 208 -24.61 3.18 16.98
CA GLU A 208 -24.70 3.43 18.42
C GLU A 208 -23.54 2.81 19.21
N ILE A 209 -23.17 1.57 18.89
CA ILE A 209 -21.99 0.87 19.48
C ILE A 209 -20.72 1.70 19.29
N GLN A 210 -20.53 2.29 18.12
CA GLN A 210 -19.38 3.14 17.85
C GLN A 210 -19.45 4.47 18.63
N THR A 211 -20.61 5.11 18.71
CA THR A 211 -20.79 6.36 19.48
C THR A 211 -20.51 6.17 20.97
N GLN A 212 -20.77 4.98 21.49
CA GLN A 212 -20.47 4.58 22.87
C GLN A 212 -19.00 4.17 23.07
N GLY A 213 -18.23 4.08 21.99
CA GLY A 213 -16.81 3.73 22.03
C GLY A 213 -16.53 2.26 22.28
N LEU A 214 -17.49 1.37 22.03
CA LEU A 214 -17.39 -0.04 22.41
C LEU A 214 -16.48 -0.85 21.46
N GLY A 215 -16.40 -0.48 20.18
CA GLY A 215 -15.49 -1.11 19.23
C GLY A 215 -16.10 -1.42 17.86
N PHE A 216 -15.48 -2.37 17.18
CA PHE A 216 -15.80 -2.72 15.80
C PHE A 216 -17.20 -3.30 15.66
N SER A 217 -17.95 -2.79 14.67
CA SER A 217 -19.25 -3.32 14.28
C SER A 217 -19.35 -3.53 12.77
N LEU A 218 -20.03 -4.59 12.35
CA LEU A 218 -20.31 -4.87 10.94
C LEU A 218 -21.77 -5.26 10.73
N VAL A 219 -22.39 -4.67 9.71
CA VAL A 219 -23.72 -5.05 9.23
C VAL A 219 -23.59 -5.48 7.77
N GLU A 220 -23.73 -6.78 7.51
CA GLU A 220 -23.84 -7.32 6.16
C GLU A 220 -25.29 -7.17 5.69
N ILE A 221 -25.50 -6.55 4.53
CA ILE A 221 -26.81 -6.28 3.95
C ILE A 221 -26.90 -6.98 2.60
N LEU A 222 -27.70 -8.04 2.52
CA LEU A 222 -28.03 -8.68 1.25
C LEU A 222 -28.89 -7.71 0.42
N SER A 223 -28.39 -7.30 -0.74
CA SER A 223 -28.93 -6.17 -1.50
C SER A 223 -29.22 -6.54 -2.96
N PRO A 224 -30.35 -6.09 -3.53
CA PRO A 224 -30.69 -6.36 -4.92
C PRO A 224 -29.78 -5.61 -5.91
N CYS A 225 -29.45 -6.27 -7.03
CA CYS A 225 -28.70 -5.69 -8.16
C CYS A 225 -29.39 -5.99 -9.51
N PRO A 226 -30.57 -5.40 -9.76
CA PRO A 226 -31.44 -5.77 -10.89
C PRO A 226 -30.74 -5.65 -12.25
N THR A 227 -30.00 -4.57 -12.48
CA THR A 227 -29.33 -4.31 -13.76
C THR A 227 -28.34 -5.41 -14.15
N ILE A 228 -27.52 -5.87 -13.21
CA ILE A 228 -26.45 -6.81 -13.51
C ILE A 228 -26.96 -8.25 -13.46
N TRP A 229 -27.91 -8.55 -12.57
CA TRP A 229 -28.61 -9.83 -12.58
C TRP A 229 -29.57 -9.99 -13.76
N LYS A 230 -29.82 -8.91 -14.52
CA LYS A 230 -30.79 -8.85 -15.62
C LYS A 230 -32.19 -9.26 -15.18
N MET A 231 -32.58 -8.81 -13.99
CA MET A 231 -33.88 -9.04 -13.38
C MET A 231 -34.63 -7.72 -13.29
N ASN A 232 -35.96 -7.78 -13.29
CA ASN A 232 -36.73 -6.59 -12.93
C ASN A 232 -36.56 -6.28 -11.42
N PRO A 233 -36.82 -5.04 -10.97
CA PRO A 233 -36.64 -4.65 -9.57
C PRO A 233 -37.33 -5.55 -8.54
N VAL A 234 -38.55 -6.00 -8.81
CA VAL A 234 -39.35 -6.80 -7.87
C VAL A 234 -38.80 -8.23 -7.80
N GLU A 235 -38.45 -8.82 -8.95
CA GLU A 235 -37.79 -10.12 -9.03
C GLU A 235 -36.45 -10.11 -8.29
N ALA A 236 -35.62 -9.08 -8.49
CA ALA A 236 -34.34 -8.95 -7.80
C ALA A 236 -34.55 -8.88 -6.27
N GLN A 237 -35.60 -8.20 -5.82
CA GLN A 237 -35.95 -8.14 -4.41
C GLN A 237 -36.39 -9.50 -3.86
N HIS A 238 -37.25 -10.23 -4.58
CA HIS A 238 -37.64 -11.59 -4.19
C HIS A 238 -36.44 -12.55 -4.21
N TRP A 239 -35.54 -12.43 -5.18
CA TRP A 239 -34.33 -13.25 -5.27
C TRP A 239 -33.41 -13.07 -4.05
N VAL A 240 -33.30 -11.85 -3.51
CA VAL A 240 -32.62 -11.62 -2.23
C VAL A 240 -33.28 -12.43 -1.11
N LYS A 241 -34.61 -12.38 -1.00
CA LYS A 241 -35.38 -13.03 0.07
C LYS A 241 -35.43 -14.56 -0.05
N GLU A 242 -35.42 -15.08 -1.26
CA GLU A 242 -35.70 -16.49 -1.53
C GLU A 242 -34.44 -17.29 -1.87
N GLU A 243 -33.46 -16.67 -2.53
CA GLU A 243 -32.24 -17.35 -2.98
C GLU A 243 -31.01 -16.95 -2.17
N MET A 244 -30.72 -15.65 -2.03
CA MET A 244 -29.50 -15.23 -1.32
C MET A 244 -29.51 -15.66 0.15
N THR A 245 -30.65 -15.57 0.83
CA THR A 245 -30.76 -15.96 2.26
C THR A 245 -30.58 -17.46 2.51
N LYS A 246 -30.75 -18.32 1.49
CA LYS A 246 -30.42 -19.76 1.62
C LYS A 246 -28.92 -19.97 1.79
N THR A 247 -28.12 -19.21 1.05
CA THR A 247 -26.66 -19.26 1.13
C THR A 247 -26.12 -18.45 2.30
N PHE A 248 -26.76 -17.31 2.58
CA PHE A 248 -26.37 -16.34 3.60
C PHE A 248 -27.50 -16.17 4.63
N PRO A 249 -27.63 -17.08 5.62
CA PRO A 249 -28.67 -17.00 6.63
C PRO A 249 -28.62 -15.68 7.41
N LEU A 250 -29.79 -15.06 7.58
CA LEU A 250 -29.93 -13.82 8.33
C LEU A 250 -29.83 -14.05 9.83
N GLY A 251 -29.25 -13.11 10.56
CA GLY A 251 -29.17 -13.20 12.02
C GLY A 251 -28.01 -12.41 12.62
N VAL A 252 -28.03 -12.36 13.95
CA VAL A 252 -26.92 -11.82 14.75
C VAL A 252 -25.90 -12.94 14.93
N PHE A 253 -24.71 -12.77 14.37
CA PHE A 253 -23.61 -13.71 14.50
C PHE A 253 -22.75 -13.41 15.71
N ARG A 254 -22.75 -12.14 16.15
CA ARG A 254 -22.05 -11.69 17.35
C ARG A 254 -22.70 -10.46 17.93
N ASP A 255 -22.89 -10.45 19.24
CA ASP A 255 -23.32 -9.27 19.98
C ASP A 255 -22.78 -9.33 21.41
N ARG A 256 -21.69 -8.61 21.65
CA ARG A 256 -21.03 -8.48 22.95
C ARG A 256 -21.23 -7.10 23.55
N THR A 257 -22.27 -6.37 23.12
CA THR A 257 -22.52 -4.99 23.56
C THR A 257 -22.59 -4.86 25.09
N LYS A 258 -23.12 -5.89 25.79
CA LYS A 258 -23.23 -5.91 27.25
C LYS A 258 -21.91 -6.18 27.99
N GLU A 259 -20.96 -6.82 27.31
CA GLU A 259 -19.65 -7.19 27.87
C GLU A 259 -18.54 -6.24 27.45
N ALA A 260 -18.75 -5.50 26.35
CA ALA A 260 -17.76 -4.64 25.77
C ALA A 260 -17.51 -3.44 26.68
N GLU A 261 -16.24 -3.23 27.02
CA GLU A 261 -15.80 -2.02 27.71
C GLU A 261 -15.55 -0.91 26.70
N ARG A 262 -15.74 0.33 27.14
CA ARG A 262 -15.38 1.49 26.32
C ARG A 262 -13.88 1.47 26.05
N ARG A 263 -13.50 1.56 24.78
CA ARG A 263 -12.10 1.57 24.37
C ARG A 263 -11.40 2.80 25.00
N PRO A 264 -10.25 2.62 25.66
CA PRO A 264 -9.53 3.74 26.26
C PRO A 264 -9.02 4.70 25.17
N ALA A 265 -8.88 5.97 25.54
CA ALA A 265 -8.22 6.94 24.67
C ALA A 265 -6.78 6.49 24.38
N PRO A 266 -6.28 6.66 23.14
CA PRO A 266 -4.90 6.33 22.83
C PRO A 266 -3.95 7.17 23.69
N ALA A 267 -2.94 6.51 24.28
CA ALA A 267 -1.87 7.19 24.99
C ALA A 267 -1.03 8.04 24.01
N HIS A 268 -0.39 9.08 24.53
CA HIS A 268 0.57 9.85 23.74
C HIS A 268 1.71 8.96 23.24
N ALA A 269 2.11 9.17 21.99
CA ALA A 269 3.26 8.47 21.44
C ALA A 269 4.52 8.82 22.26
N PRO A 270 5.36 7.84 22.61
CA PRO A 270 6.60 8.10 23.31
C PRO A 270 7.57 8.90 22.42
N PRO A 271 8.49 9.68 23.00
CA PRO A 271 9.56 10.33 22.24
C PRO A 271 10.39 9.32 21.45
N LEU A 272 10.87 9.69 20.25
CA LEU A 272 11.70 8.82 19.42
C LEU A 272 12.95 8.30 20.15
N ALA A 273 13.53 9.14 21.01
CA ALA A 273 14.69 8.78 21.85
C ALA A 273 14.41 7.62 22.83
N GLU A 274 13.15 7.39 23.19
CA GLU A 274 12.76 6.31 24.09
C GLU A 274 12.49 4.98 23.38
N ILE A 275 12.25 5.00 22.06
CA ILE A 275 11.92 3.81 21.27
C ILE A 275 12.95 2.69 21.44
N PRO A 276 14.28 2.93 21.38
CA PRO A 276 15.27 1.87 21.60
C PRO A 276 15.17 1.20 22.97
N ARG A 277 14.85 1.99 24.02
CA ARG A 277 14.63 1.47 25.37
C ARG A 277 13.35 0.64 25.44
N ILE A 278 12.25 1.13 24.87
CA ILE A 278 10.95 0.43 24.82
C ILE A 278 11.07 -0.90 24.07
N LEU A 279 11.85 -0.92 22.97
CA LEU A 279 12.08 -2.12 22.17
C LEU A 279 13.12 -3.08 22.78
N GLY A 280 13.71 -2.75 23.93
CA GLY A 280 14.77 -3.57 24.55
C GLY A 280 16.06 -3.62 23.74
N ILE A 281 16.25 -2.68 22.80
CA ILE A 281 17.46 -2.54 21.97
C ILE A 281 18.57 -1.83 22.76
N ALA A 282 18.23 -1.18 23.87
CA ALA A 282 19.18 -0.63 24.84
C ALA A 282 19.85 -1.73 25.69
N ASN A 283 20.48 -2.73 25.05
CA ASN A 283 21.35 -3.70 25.69
C ASN A 283 22.48 -4.06 24.74
N GLY A 284 23.68 -3.62 25.11
CA GLY A 284 24.88 -3.71 24.30
C GLY A 284 25.17 -2.36 23.69
N ALA A 285 26.28 -1.76 24.09
CA ALA A 285 26.88 -0.64 23.39
C ALA A 285 26.73 -0.88 21.89
N SER A 286 25.84 -0.13 21.24
CA SER A 286 26.00 0.06 19.83
C SER A 286 27.40 0.63 19.71
N ARG A 287 28.31 -0.12 19.09
CA ARG A 287 29.61 0.38 18.61
C ARG A 287 29.39 1.47 17.53
N ARG A 288 28.37 2.33 17.68
CA ARG A 288 28.01 3.48 16.83
C ARG A 288 28.04 4.80 17.59
N ALA A 289 28.84 4.88 18.65
CA ALA A 289 29.28 6.17 19.20
C ALA A 289 30.79 6.19 19.53
N ALA A 290 31.52 5.10 19.29
CA ALA A 290 32.97 5.09 19.39
C ALA A 290 33.56 5.37 17.99
N ALA A 291 33.87 6.64 17.77
CA ALA A 291 34.79 7.14 16.74
C ALA A 291 34.40 6.90 15.26
N ALA A 292 33.38 7.61 14.78
CA ALA A 292 33.53 8.25 13.48
C ALA A 292 33.95 9.70 13.78
N ALA A 293 35.18 10.08 13.42
CA ALA A 293 35.57 11.48 13.45
C ALA A 293 34.56 12.28 12.61
N PRO A 294 34.15 13.48 13.04
CA PRO A 294 33.32 14.33 12.20
C PRO A 294 33.99 14.47 10.83
N LEU A 295 33.25 14.14 9.78
CA LEU A 295 33.73 14.30 8.41
C LEU A 295 34.00 15.80 8.20
N ASN A 296 35.22 16.12 7.74
CA ASN A 296 35.63 17.49 7.41
C ASN A 296 34.57 18.21 6.56
N ASP A 297 34.29 19.47 6.91
CA ASP A 297 33.32 20.41 6.30
C ASP A 297 33.61 20.81 4.83
N ALA A 298 34.30 19.96 4.06
CA ALA A 298 34.61 20.22 2.67
C ALA A 298 33.50 19.67 1.75
N GLU A 299 32.71 20.61 1.23
CA GLU A 299 31.59 20.52 0.29
C GLU A 299 30.39 19.63 0.67
N PRO A 300 29.15 20.07 0.36
CA PRO A 300 27.96 19.26 0.59
C PRO A 300 27.99 18.00 -0.28
N ARG A 301 28.34 16.87 0.35
CA ARG A 301 28.36 15.54 -0.27
C ARG A 301 26.92 15.12 -0.59
N ASP A 302 26.54 15.16 -1.86
CA ASP A 302 25.26 14.65 -2.37
C ASP A 302 25.49 13.72 -3.56
N LEU A 303 25.65 12.43 -3.30
CA LEU A 303 25.74 11.42 -4.35
C LEU A 303 24.36 10.85 -4.69
N ARG A 304 24.02 10.96 -5.97
CA ARG A 304 22.84 10.39 -6.62
C ARG A 304 23.31 9.30 -7.55
N ILE A 305 23.43 8.08 -7.01
CA ILE A 305 24.05 6.95 -7.68
C ILE A 305 22.96 6.08 -8.30
N LYS A 306 23.16 5.68 -9.56
CA LYS A 306 22.40 4.63 -10.21
C LYS A 306 23.32 3.46 -10.53
N VAL A 307 22.99 2.28 -10.00
CA VAL A 307 23.70 1.04 -10.33
C VAL A 307 22.81 0.22 -11.25
N ALA A 308 23.32 -0.23 -12.39
CA ALA A 308 22.52 -0.95 -13.37
C ALA A 308 23.30 -2.10 -14.03
N GLY A 309 22.61 -3.21 -14.24
CA GLY A 309 23.15 -4.41 -14.84
C GLY A 309 22.10 -5.50 -15.07
N PHE A 310 22.55 -6.73 -15.27
CA PHE A 310 21.72 -7.92 -15.30
C PHE A 310 21.67 -8.59 -13.93
N GLY A 311 20.61 -9.37 -13.69
CA GLY A 311 20.54 -10.29 -12.56
C GLY A 311 21.80 -11.16 -12.47
N GLY A 312 22.38 -11.25 -11.27
CA GLY A 312 23.62 -12.00 -11.02
C GLY A 312 24.92 -11.18 -11.09
N GLN A 313 24.91 -9.96 -11.65
CA GLN A 313 26.10 -9.10 -11.69
C GLN A 313 26.37 -8.32 -10.38
N GLY A 314 25.59 -8.59 -9.32
CA GLY A 314 25.80 -7.96 -8.01
C GLY A 314 25.34 -6.49 -7.92
N VAL A 315 24.40 -6.06 -8.77
CA VAL A 315 23.79 -4.71 -8.75
C VAL A 315 23.26 -4.34 -7.36
N LEU A 316 22.44 -5.21 -6.77
CA LEU A 316 21.82 -4.94 -5.47
C LEU A 316 22.84 -4.94 -4.33
N LEU A 317 23.79 -5.89 -4.35
CA LEU A 317 24.87 -5.97 -3.36
C LEU A 317 25.72 -4.69 -3.37
N LEU A 318 26.08 -4.20 -4.55
CA LEU A 318 26.85 -2.96 -4.70
C LEU A 318 26.09 -1.77 -4.12
N GLY A 319 24.78 -1.65 -4.40
CA GLY A 319 23.95 -0.61 -3.83
C GLY A 319 23.81 -0.71 -2.30
N GLN A 320 23.71 -1.92 -1.75
CA GLN A 320 23.65 -2.16 -0.30
C GLN A 320 24.97 -1.81 0.39
N VAL A 321 26.11 -2.17 -0.21
CA VAL A 321 27.45 -1.81 0.33
C VAL A 321 27.60 -0.30 0.40
N LEU A 322 27.21 0.43 -0.64
CA LEU A 322 27.23 1.89 -0.66
C LEU A 322 26.32 2.49 0.43
N ALA A 323 25.11 1.96 0.58
CA ALA A 323 24.15 2.42 1.58
C ALA A 323 24.67 2.19 3.02
N GLU A 324 25.13 0.99 3.33
CA GLU A 324 25.71 0.62 4.63
C GLU A 324 26.97 1.42 4.96
N ALA A 325 27.84 1.66 3.97
CA ALA A 325 29.03 2.49 4.15
C ALA A 325 28.67 3.96 4.35
N GLY A 326 27.62 4.47 3.71
CA GLY A 326 27.08 5.80 3.93
C GLY A 326 26.55 5.99 5.35
N LEU A 327 25.83 5.00 5.87
CA LEU A 327 25.35 4.99 7.25
C LEU A 327 26.52 5.00 8.25
N ASP A 328 27.56 4.21 8.00
CA ASP A 328 28.77 4.20 8.85
C ASP A 328 29.54 5.52 8.78
N ALA A 329 29.45 6.22 7.65
CA ALA A 329 30.00 7.57 7.47
C ALA A 329 29.13 8.67 8.10
N GLY A 330 27.97 8.34 8.68
CA GLY A 330 27.05 9.33 9.26
C GLY A 330 26.26 10.16 8.25
N LEU A 331 26.10 9.67 7.02
CA LEU A 331 25.30 10.32 5.98
C LEU A 331 23.83 9.89 6.08
N GLU A 332 22.94 10.74 5.55
CA GLU A 332 21.58 10.36 5.20
C GLU A 332 21.61 9.44 3.99
N VAL A 333 20.87 8.33 4.07
CA VAL A 333 20.93 7.26 3.07
C VAL A 333 19.55 6.84 2.61
N SER A 334 19.40 6.67 1.30
CA SER A 334 18.26 5.94 0.72
C SER A 334 18.75 4.91 -0.29
N TRP A 335 18.16 3.72 -0.25
CA TRP A 335 18.40 2.63 -1.20
C TRP A 335 17.07 2.10 -1.71
N LEU A 336 16.86 2.18 -3.03
CA LEU A 336 15.65 1.71 -3.70
C LEU A 336 16.01 0.73 -4.82
N PRO A 337 15.74 -0.58 -4.66
CA PRO A 337 15.95 -1.56 -5.71
C PRO A 337 14.81 -1.51 -6.76
N SER A 338 15.13 -1.81 -8.01
CA SER A 338 14.18 -1.98 -9.10
C SER A 338 14.61 -3.15 -10.00
N TYR A 339 13.79 -4.19 -10.07
CA TYR A 339 14.02 -5.38 -10.88
C TYR A 339 12.69 -5.87 -11.47
N GLY A 340 12.73 -6.35 -12.71
CA GLY A 340 11.55 -6.93 -13.39
C GLY A 340 11.22 -8.35 -12.89
N PRO A 341 10.00 -8.86 -13.13
CA PRO A 341 9.60 -10.23 -12.83
C PRO A 341 10.18 -11.24 -13.85
N GLU A 342 11.49 -11.23 -14.03
CA GLU A 342 12.21 -11.97 -15.08
C GLU A 342 13.01 -13.13 -14.45
N MET A 343 12.76 -14.37 -14.88
CA MET A 343 13.36 -15.56 -14.24
C MET A 343 14.88 -15.72 -14.49
N ARG A 344 15.43 -15.17 -15.58
CA ARG A 344 16.87 -15.22 -15.92
C ARG A 344 17.25 -13.99 -16.75
N SER A 345 18.45 -13.45 -16.53
CA SER A 345 19.05 -12.34 -17.30
C SER A 345 18.22 -11.05 -17.36
N GLY A 346 17.32 -10.86 -16.40
CA GLY A 346 16.50 -9.66 -16.29
C GLY A 346 17.30 -8.40 -16.00
N THR A 347 16.76 -7.26 -16.40
CA THR A 347 17.40 -5.97 -16.09
C THR A 347 17.19 -5.64 -14.62
N SER A 348 18.27 -5.32 -13.92
CA SER A 348 18.25 -4.92 -12.52
C SER A 348 18.95 -3.58 -12.37
N ASN A 349 18.33 -2.67 -11.63
CA ASN A 349 18.98 -1.45 -11.20
C ASN A 349 18.64 -1.15 -9.75
N CYS A 350 19.43 -0.29 -9.12
CA CYS A 350 19.06 0.32 -7.85
C CYS A 350 19.50 1.77 -7.80
N HIS A 351 18.77 2.54 -7.00
CA HIS A 351 19.04 3.93 -6.71
C HIS A 351 19.67 4.03 -5.34
N VAL A 352 20.78 4.75 -5.22
CA VAL A 352 21.45 5.01 -3.94
C VAL A 352 21.63 6.52 -3.79
N ARG A 353 21.15 7.07 -2.68
CA ARG A 353 21.36 8.46 -2.28
C ARG A 353 22.24 8.46 -1.04
N LEU A 354 23.34 9.20 -1.08
CA LEU A 354 24.20 9.48 0.06
C LEU A 354 24.28 10.99 0.21
N SER A 355 23.74 11.55 1.28
CA SER A 355 23.60 13.00 1.43
C SER A 355 24.00 13.47 2.83
N ALA A 356 24.60 14.65 2.93
CA ALA A 356 24.78 15.33 4.22
C ALA A 356 23.49 15.98 4.75
N ARG A 357 22.40 15.99 3.97
CA ARG A 357 21.11 16.59 4.32
C ARG A 357 19.98 15.56 4.19
N PRO A 358 18.85 15.76 4.89
CA PRO A 358 17.69 14.88 4.79
C PRO A 358 17.27 14.64 3.33
N ILE A 359 17.04 13.37 2.99
CA ILE A 359 16.63 12.96 1.65
C ILE A 359 15.11 13.08 1.53
N ASP A 360 14.67 13.87 0.56
CA ASP A 360 13.28 14.14 0.22
C ASP A 360 12.62 13.03 -0.61
N SER A 361 13.41 12.41 -1.50
CA SER A 361 12.94 11.34 -2.37
C SER A 361 13.98 10.23 -2.54
N PRO A 362 13.56 8.96 -2.46
CA PRO A 362 14.45 7.81 -2.72
C PRO A 362 14.73 7.62 -4.22
N LEU A 363 14.01 8.31 -5.10
CA LEU A 363 14.10 8.12 -6.55
C LEU A 363 15.24 8.96 -7.15
N VAL A 364 16.21 8.30 -7.80
CA VAL A 364 17.28 8.96 -8.57
C VAL A 364 16.88 9.01 -10.05
N SER A 365 16.19 10.07 -10.45
CA SER A 365 15.83 10.34 -11.86
C SER A 365 17.02 10.89 -12.66
N ARG A 366 17.83 11.76 -12.03
CA ARG A 366 19.04 12.37 -12.60
C ARG A 366 20.27 12.01 -11.75
N PRO A 367 20.97 10.90 -12.06
CA PRO A 367 22.17 10.53 -11.33
C PRO A 367 23.36 11.46 -11.65
N ASN A 368 24.21 11.67 -10.65
CA ASN A 368 25.55 12.24 -10.83
C ASN A 368 26.66 11.18 -10.80
N VAL A 369 26.27 9.92 -10.55
CA VAL A 369 27.12 8.74 -10.69
C VAL A 369 26.31 7.61 -11.32
N LEU A 370 26.81 7.05 -12.42
CA LEU A 370 26.27 5.83 -13.05
C LEU A 370 27.30 4.71 -12.97
N LEU A 371 26.90 3.58 -12.40
CA LEU A 371 27.66 2.33 -12.39
C LEU A 371 26.98 1.34 -13.35
N ALA A 372 27.49 1.24 -14.58
CA ALA A 372 26.93 0.41 -15.64
C ALA A 372 27.74 -0.89 -15.81
N LEU A 373 27.18 -2.01 -15.37
CA LEU A 373 27.84 -3.33 -15.40
C LEU A 373 27.74 -4.06 -16.75
N ASN A 374 26.98 -3.51 -17.69
CA ASN A 374 26.84 -4.00 -19.06
C ASN A 374 26.38 -2.89 -20.02
N GLU A 375 26.55 -3.13 -21.32
CA GLU A 375 26.27 -2.16 -22.38
C GLU A 375 24.79 -1.74 -22.46
N PRO A 376 23.79 -2.64 -22.38
CA PRO A 376 22.38 -2.22 -22.40
C PRO A 376 22.01 -1.27 -21.26
N SER A 377 22.62 -1.48 -20.08
CA SER A 377 22.44 -0.59 -18.93
C SER A 377 23.10 0.77 -19.14
N LEU A 378 24.29 0.80 -19.76
CA LEU A 378 24.95 2.05 -20.14
C LEU A 378 24.05 2.85 -21.09
N ARG A 379 23.65 2.26 -22.22
CA ARG A 379 22.79 2.92 -23.23
C ARG A 379 21.49 3.45 -22.62
N LYS A 380 20.87 2.68 -21.73
CA LYS A 380 19.61 3.04 -21.08
C LYS A 380 19.73 4.24 -20.13
N PHE A 381 20.81 4.31 -19.35
CA PHE A 381 20.90 5.25 -18.23
C PHE A 381 21.89 6.40 -18.44
N LEU A 382 22.83 6.29 -19.37
CA LEU A 382 23.77 7.37 -19.73
C LEU A 382 23.05 8.69 -20.09
N PRO A 383 21.93 8.71 -20.85
CA PRO A 383 21.21 9.95 -21.14
C PRO A 383 20.65 10.65 -19.90
N THR A 384 20.48 9.94 -18.78
CA THR A 384 19.93 10.49 -17.53
C THR A 384 20.99 11.14 -16.64
N VAL A 385 22.28 10.86 -16.90
CA VAL A 385 23.40 11.38 -16.10
C VAL A 385 23.54 12.88 -16.32
N GLU A 386 23.63 13.63 -15.22
CA GLU A 386 23.78 15.08 -15.28
C GLU A 386 25.17 15.50 -15.79
N PRO A 387 25.29 16.70 -16.41
CA PRO A 387 26.58 17.26 -16.79
C PRO A 387 27.54 17.34 -15.59
N GLY A 388 28.80 17.00 -15.80
CA GLY A 388 29.85 16.89 -14.78
C GLY A 388 29.86 15.57 -14.02
N GLY A 389 28.82 14.74 -14.16
CA GLY A 389 28.68 13.46 -13.47
C GLY A 389 29.67 12.39 -13.92
N TRP A 390 29.84 11.37 -13.08
CA TRP A 390 30.71 10.23 -13.35
C TRP A 390 29.96 9.04 -13.94
N VAL A 391 30.58 8.35 -14.89
CA VAL A 391 30.09 7.11 -15.48
C VAL A 391 31.18 6.05 -15.43
N PHE A 392 30.92 4.94 -14.74
CA PHE A 392 31.79 3.78 -14.68
C PHE A 392 31.18 2.67 -15.50
N TYR A 393 31.90 2.23 -16.53
CA TYR A 393 31.41 1.22 -17.45
C TYR A 393 32.30 -0.03 -17.45
N ASN A 394 31.67 -1.18 -17.22
CA ASN A 394 32.30 -2.49 -17.36
C ASN A 394 32.36 -2.91 -18.82
N GLY A 395 33.47 -2.57 -19.48
CA GLY A 395 33.73 -2.87 -20.88
C GLY A 395 35.18 -2.62 -21.27
N THR A 396 35.56 -3.04 -22.47
CA THR A 396 36.90 -2.79 -23.03
C THR A 396 37.00 -1.47 -23.78
N ALA A 397 35.90 -1.02 -24.39
CA ALA A 397 35.77 0.24 -25.10
C ALA A 397 34.33 0.77 -25.00
N LEU A 398 34.13 2.06 -25.25
CA LEU A 398 32.79 2.63 -25.39
C LEU A 398 32.20 2.26 -26.75
N ALA A 399 30.87 2.09 -26.78
CA ALA A 399 30.14 2.09 -28.03
C ALA A 399 30.08 3.51 -28.62
N GLU A 400 30.08 3.63 -29.95
CA GLU A 400 30.13 4.91 -30.67
C GLU A 400 29.01 5.89 -30.27
N ASP A 401 27.81 5.39 -29.95
CA ASP A 401 26.67 6.20 -29.52
C ASP A 401 26.62 6.48 -28.01
N CYS A 402 27.59 5.99 -27.25
CA CYS A 402 27.71 6.20 -25.81
C CYS A 402 28.76 7.27 -25.43
N HIS A 403 29.20 8.08 -26.40
CA HIS A 403 30.09 9.21 -26.15
C HIS A 403 29.30 10.45 -25.69
N ARG A 404 29.77 11.07 -24.61
CA ARG A 404 29.26 12.32 -24.04
C ARG A 404 30.45 13.13 -23.51
N GLU A 405 30.64 14.35 -23.99
CA GLU A 405 31.78 15.20 -23.59
C GLU A 405 31.56 15.91 -22.24
N ASP A 406 30.31 16.05 -21.83
CA ASP A 406 29.90 16.75 -20.61
C ASP A 406 29.88 15.84 -19.38
N VAL A 407 30.40 14.60 -19.45
CA VAL A 407 30.49 13.67 -18.31
C VAL A 407 31.86 13.00 -18.25
N GLN A 408 32.23 12.51 -17.08
CA GLN A 408 33.51 11.84 -16.83
C GLN A 408 33.32 10.32 -16.94
N ILE A 409 33.81 9.71 -18.03
CA ILE A 409 33.61 8.28 -18.29
C ILE A 409 34.89 7.47 -18.03
N LEU A 410 34.81 6.52 -17.10
CA LEU A 410 35.86 5.53 -16.85
C LEU A 410 35.44 4.15 -17.39
N VAL A 411 36.14 3.69 -18.43
CA VAL A 411 35.93 2.37 -19.03
C VAL A 411 37.05 1.43 -18.63
N ARG A 412 36.69 0.35 -17.95
CA ARG A 412 37.61 -0.72 -17.56
C ARG A 412 36.89 -2.06 -17.63
N PRO A 413 37.59 -3.16 -17.96
CA PRO A 413 37.00 -4.49 -17.96
C PRO A 413 36.94 -5.03 -16.52
N PHE A 414 36.15 -4.40 -15.65
CA PHE A 414 36.07 -4.70 -14.21
C PHE A 414 35.80 -6.18 -13.91
N THR A 415 34.94 -6.83 -14.71
CA THR A 415 34.70 -8.28 -14.57
C THR A 415 35.93 -9.12 -14.90
N LYS A 416 36.69 -8.74 -15.94
CA LYS A 416 37.94 -9.44 -16.30
C LYS A 416 39.02 -9.24 -15.23
N MET A 417 39.12 -8.02 -14.69
CA MET A 417 40.03 -7.76 -13.57
C MET A 417 39.70 -8.60 -12.34
N ALA A 418 38.41 -8.79 -12.04
CA ALA A 418 37.99 -9.68 -10.96
C ALA A 418 38.30 -11.16 -11.26
N ASP A 419 38.19 -11.57 -12.52
CA ASP A 419 38.55 -12.91 -12.99
C ASP A 419 40.05 -13.22 -12.79
N GLU A 420 40.92 -12.24 -13.08
CA GLU A 420 42.37 -12.33 -12.85
C GLU A 420 42.74 -12.47 -11.35
N LEU A 421 41.85 -12.01 -10.47
CA LEU A 421 41.96 -12.20 -9.00
C LEU A 421 41.35 -13.53 -8.52
N GLY A 422 40.86 -14.37 -9.44
CA GLY A 422 40.32 -15.71 -9.16
C GLY A 422 38.82 -15.77 -8.89
N GLU A 423 38.07 -14.66 -9.07
CA GLU A 423 36.62 -14.67 -8.89
C GLU A 423 35.89 -13.60 -9.71
N THR A 424 35.34 -14.04 -10.85
CA THR A 424 34.64 -13.21 -11.83
C THR A 424 33.47 -12.42 -11.24
N ARG A 425 32.78 -12.93 -10.21
CA ARG A 425 31.61 -12.28 -9.59
C ARG A 425 31.95 -11.01 -8.80
N ALA A 426 33.23 -10.78 -8.49
CA ALA A 426 33.67 -9.59 -7.74
C ALA A 426 33.83 -8.33 -8.61
N GLY A 427 33.47 -8.37 -9.91
CA GLY A 427 33.61 -7.22 -10.83
C GLY A 427 32.87 -5.96 -10.37
N ASN A 428 31.73 -6.12 -9.69
CA ASN A 428 31.00 -5.01 -9.08
C ASN A 428 31.79 -4.33 -7.94
N ILE A 429 32.60 -5.08 -7.20
CA ILE A 429 33.47 -4.56 -6.13
C ILE A 429 34.74 -3.91 -6.70
N VAL A 430 35.29 -4.42 -7.81
CA VAL A 430 36.36 -3.71 -8.54
C VAL A 430 35.85 -2.35 -9.03
N MET A 431 34.64 -2.30 -9.60
CA MET A 431 34.01 -1.03 -9.99
C MET A 431 33.78 -0.10 -8.79
N LEU A 432 33.38 -0.63 -7.64
CA LEU A 432 33.28 0.14 -6.40
C LEU A 432 34.62 0.78 -6.01
N GLY A 433 35.72 0.04 -6.10
CA GLY A 433 37.06 0.57 -5.82
C GLY A 433 37.40 1.76 -6.69
N ALA A 434 37.10 1.68 -7.98
CA ALA A 434 37.30 2.79 -8.92
C ALA A 434 36.44 4.01 -8.56
N LEU A 435 35.16 3.82 -8.22
CA LEU A 435 34.29 4.89 -7.75
C LEU A 435 34.86 5.61 -6.52
N LEU A 436 35.35 4.86 -5.53
CA LEU A 436 35.89 5.43 -4.30
C LEU A 436 37.14 6.27 -4.55
N GLU A 437 37.98 5.85 -5.49
CA GLU A 437 39.18 6.58 -5.87
C GLU A 437 38.84 7.89 -6.61
N SER A 438 37.90 7.83 -7.56
CA SER A 438 37.50 8.99 -8.35
C SER A 438 36.69 10.03 -7.58
N THR A 439 35.91 9.62 -6.57
CA THR A 439 34.98 10.53 -5.86
C THR A 439 35.44 10.90 -4.45
N GLY A 440 36.24 10.07 -3.78
CA GLY A 440 36.67 10.31 -2.39
C GLY A 440 35.54 10.40 -1.34
N VAL A 441 34.29 10.06 -1.71
CA VAL A 441 33.12 10.32 -0.87
C VAL A 441 33.03 9.37 0.34
N LEU A 442 33.51 8.14 0.20
CA LEU A 442 33.53 7.15 1.29
C LEU A 442 34.95 6.65 1.54
N SER A 443 35.31 6.53 2.82
CA SER A 443 36.58 5.94 3.22
C SER A 443 36.57 4.43 3.00
N GLU A 444 37.76 3.86 2.78
CA GLU A 444 37.93 2.42 2.68
C GLU A 444 37.48 1.69 3.96
N GLN A 445 37.65 2.32 5.12
CA GLN A 445 37.21 1.78 6.40
C GLN A 445 35.69 1.58 6.45
N HIS A 446 34.90 2.55 6.00
CA HIS A 446 33.44 2.43 5.97
C HIS A 446 32.99 1.32 5.03
N VAL A 447 33.61 1.23 3.85
CA VAL A 447 33.29 0.19 2.85
C VAL A 447 33.67 -1.20 3.34
N ASN A 448 34.84 -1.36 3.98
CA ASN A 448 35.25 -2.61 4.59
C ASN A 448 34.32 -3.04 5.74
N GLY A 449 33.80 -2.08 6.51
CA GLY A 449 32.77 -2.30 7.53
C GLY A 449 31.47 -2.85 6.94
N ALA A 450 30.98 -2.22 5.87
CA ALA A 450 29.80 -2.66 5.14
C ALA A 450 29.96 -4.07 4.52
N LEU A 451 31.10 -4.33 3.86
CA LEU A 451 31.41 -5.63 3.27
C LEU A 451 31.43 -6.75 4.32
N ARG A 452 32.03 -6.50 5.51
CA ARG A 452 32.02 -7.46 6.63
C ARG A 452 30.61 -7.83 7.10
N ARG A 453 29.66 -6.91 7.06
CA ARG A 453 28.27 -7.17 7.48
C ARG A 453 27.47 -7.93 6.42
N LEU A 454 27.67 -7.59 5.16
CA LEU A 454 26.88 -8.13 4.03
C LEU A 454 27.44 -9.47 3.51
N VAL A 455 28.74 -9.71 3.63
CA VAL A 455 29.42 -10.90 3.11
C VAL A 455 29.85 -11.78 4.28
N LYS A 456 29.11 -12.88 4.49
CA LYS A 456 29.30 -13.76 5.67
C LYS A 456 30.53 -14.67 5.60
N SER A 457 31.08 -14.90 4.41
CA SER A 457 32.20 -15.83 4.23
C SER A 457 33.52 -15.08 4.20
N GLU A 458 34.46 -15.52 5.05
CA GLU A 458 35.77 -14.88 5.19
C GLU A 458 36.58 -14.91 3.88
N ARG A 459 36.53 -16.05 3.16
CA ARG A 459 37.15 -16.19 1.83
C ARG A 459 36.64 -15.14 0.84
N TRP A 460 35.32 -14.92 0.84
CA TRP A 460 34.69 -13.93 -0.04
C TRP A 460 35.03 -12.49 0.35
N LEU A 461 35.21 -12.24 1.64
CA LEU A 461 35.61 -10.94 2.15
C LEU A 461 37.05 -10.59 1.75
N GLU A 462 37.97 -11.54 1.80
CA GLU A 462 39.35 -11.36 1.35
C GLU A 462 39.44 -11.02 -0.14
N ILE A 463 38.73 -11.80 -0.97
CA ILE A 463 38.61 -11.54 -2.42
C ILE A 463 38.03 -10.15 -2.68
N ASN A 464 36.97 -9.76 -1.97
CA ASN A 464 36.38 -8.43 -2.13
C ASN A 464 37.33 -7.29 -1.75
N ARG A 465 38.21 -7.48 -0.76
CA ARG A 465 39.25 -6.48 -0.43
C ARG A 465 40.29 -6.34 -1.55
N LEU A 466 40.74 -7.46 -2.10
CA LEU A 466 41.67 -7.46 -3.26
C LEU A 466 41.00 -6.79 -4.48
N ALA A 467 39.75 -7.13 -4.77
CA ALA A 467 38.97 -6.53 -5.84
C ALA A 467 38.83 -5.01 -5.66
N LEU A 468 38.52 -4.55 -4.44
CA LEU A 468 38.41 -3.13 -4.10
C LEU A 468 39.73 -2.39 -4.35
N ALA A 469 40.86 -2.96 -3.93
CA ALA A 469 42.18 -2.38 -4.14
C ALA A 469 42.56 -2.30 -5.63
N ALA A 470 42.30 -3.37 -6.40
CA ALA A 470 42.53 -3.40 -7.84
C ALA A 470 41.70 -2.33 -8.58
N GLY A 471 40.46 -2.10 -8.13
CA GLY A 471 39.60 -1.04 -8.64
C GLY A 471 40.19 0.36 -8.44
N ARG A 472 40.68 0.66 -7.23
CA ARG A 472 41.33 1.94 -6.93
C ARG A 472 42.58 2.15 -7.78
N GLU A 473 43.41 1.13 -7.91
CA GLU A 473 44.63 1.20 -8.73
C GLU A 473 44.32 1.49 -10.21
N ALA A 474 43.29 0.84 -10.75
CA ALA A 474 42.88 1.04 -12.14
C ALA A 474 42.34 2.45 -12.42
N ALA A 475 41.73 3.09 -11.43
CA ALA A 475 41.32 4.50 -11.52
C ALA A 475 42.53 5.45 -11.46
N ARG A 476 43.52 5.20 -10.58
CA ARG A 476 44.75 6.02 -10.51
C ARG A 476 45.56 6.02 -11.81
N LYS A 477 45.70 4.84 -12.42
CA LYS A 477 46.42 4.67 -13.70
C LYS A 477 45.78 5.42 -14.86
N GLY A 478 44.49 5.79 -14.77
CA GLY A 478 43.78 6.59 -15.78
C GLY A 478 43.96 8.10 -15.66
N ASN A 479 44.50 8.62 -14.55
CA ASN A 479 44.70 10.06 -14.34
C ASN A 479 46.08 10.57 -14.83
N GLY A 480 46.92 9.69 -15.38
CA GLY A 480 48.10 10.09 -16.15
C GLY A 480 47.67 10.53 -17.55
N HIS A 481 47.79 11.83 -17.84
CA HIS A 481 47.55 12.41 -19.16
C HIS A 481 48.19 11.58 -20.28
N GLU A 482 47.37 10.99 -21.15
CA GLU A 482 47.69 10.94 -22.58
C GLU A 482 47.14 12.24 -23.19
N LYS A 483 48.07 13.18 -23.41
CA LYS A 483 47.90 14.33 -24.27
C LYS A 483 47.99 13.91 -25.73
#